data_AF-A0A1G2CUU3-F1
#
_entry.id   AF-A0A1G2CUU3-F1
#
_cell.length_a   1.000
_cell.length_b   1.000
_cell.length_c   1.000
_cell.angle_alpha   90.00
_cell.angle_beta   90.00
_cell.angle_gamma   90.00
#
_symmetry.space_group_name_H-M   'P 1'
#
loop_
_entity.id
_entity.type
_entity.pdbx_description
1 polymer ?
#
loop_
_entity_poly.entity_id
_entity_poly.type
_entity_poly.pdbx_seq_one_letter_code
_entity_poly.pdbx_strand_id
1 'polypeptide(L)'
;MSNIVEILLSQTAAFATIATAIVAYFIYKKSKSDELENAVRIIILEIKESERIIKNLNEIKGSGNIYPDDLLKVTPLKGWVKYSHLFIQKLNNDEYDQLNDYFKKCEVLEKYIEKNHNFFWITTEERAKQKEMLGAKLAHEKPTLSPEDFKIEVEALSGLYFSNTSAYTPAGIKTQLDRNLDSISMITTTPVWNKLKKIAQYNDLLG
;
A
#
# COMPACT_ATOMS: atom_id res chain seq x y z
N MET A 1 55.37 22.63 41.07
CA MET A 1 54.27 21.66 41.32
C MET A 1 53.08 21.85 40.39
N SER A 2 52.71 23.09 40.00
CA SER A 2 51.57 23.37 39.10
C SER A 2 51.65 22.68 37.72
N ASN A 3 52.79 22.67 37.03
CA ASN A 3 52.90 22.07 35.68
C ASN A 3 52.73 20.53 35.63
N ILE A 4 53.11 19.80 36.69
CA ILE A 4 53.00 18.32 36.70
C ILE A 4 51.54 17.90 36.85
N VAL A 5 50.76 18.65 37.64
CA VAL A 5 49.33 18.40 37.83
C VAL A 5 48.55 18.69 36.54
N GLU A 6 48.90 19.73 35.79
CA GLU A 6 48.30 20.02 34.47
C GLU A 6 48.64 18.96 33.42
N ILE A 7 49.86 18.44 33.40
CA ILE A 7 50.26 17.35 32.49
C ILE A 7 49.52 16.05 32.84
N LEU A 8 49.33 15.74 34.12
CA LEU A 8 48.56 14.55 34.54
C LEU A 8 47.07 14.70 34.23
N LEU A 9 46.47 15.89 34.45
CA LEU A 9 45.08 16.17 34.13
C LEU A 9 44.79 16.19 32.62
N SER A 10 45.73 16.68 31.81
CA SER A 10 45.59 16.65 30.34
C SER A 10 45.70 15.23 29.77
N GLN A 11 46.53 14.37 30.36
CA GLN A 11 46.58 12.96 29.97
C GLN A 11 45.29 12.21 30.35
N THR A 12 44.74 12.42 31.55
CA THR A 12 43.47 11.78 31.94
C THR A 12 42.30 12.28 31.08
N ALA A 13 42.28 13.57 30.73
CA ALA A 13 41.30 14.13 29.81
C ALA A 13 41.42 13.52 28.40
N ALA A 14 42.65 13.30 27.89
CA ALA A 14 42.87 12.65 26.60
C ALA A 14 42.39 11.20 26.60
N PHE A 15 42.70 10.41 27.64
CA PHE A 15 42.20 9.03 27.76
C PHE A 15 40.68 8.98 27.88
N ALA A 16 40.06 9.88 28.65
CA ALA A 16 38.60 9.98 28.77
C ALA A 16 37.94 10.32 27.42
N THR A 17 38.57 11.17 26.61
CA THR A 17 38.09 11.54 25.27
C THR A 17 38.19 10.37 24.29
N ILE A 18 39.30 9.62 24.32
CA ILE A 18 39.46 8.41 23.48
C ILE A 18 38.44 7.34 23.88
N ALA A 19 38.25 7.13 25.19
CA ALA A 19 37.27 6.17 25.69
C ALA A 19 35.84 6.54 25.28
N THR A 20 35.45 7.80 25.42
CA THR A 20 34.13 8.28 24.98
C THR A 20 33.96 8.16 23.46
N ALA A 21 35.00 8.43 22.66
CA ALA A 21 34.96 8.22 21.21
C ALA A 21 34.75 6.74 20.82
N ILE A 22 35.42 5.82 21.50
CA ILE A 22 35.25 4.37 21.29
C ILE A 22 33.82 3.95 21.64
N VAL A 23 33.30 4.38 22.79
CA VAL A 23 31.93 4.07 23.21
C VAL A 23 30.91 4.64 22.23
N ALA A 24 31.09 5.89 21.79
CA ALA A 24 30.23 6.52 20.79
C ALA A 24 30.23 5.75 19.46
N TYR A 25 31.40 5.28 19.02
CA TYR A 25 31.52 4.44 17.83
C TYR A 25 30.74 3.11 17.96
N PHE A 26 30.83 2.44 19.11
CA PHE A 26 30.06 1.22 19.36
C PHE A 26 28.56 1.46 19.39
N ILE A 27 28.11 2.55 20.03
CA ILE A 27 26.70 2.96 20.06
C ILE A 27 26.20 3.23 18.64
N TYR A 28 26.96 3.98 17.84
CA TYR A 28 26.61 4.28 16.45
C TYR A 28 26.47 3.00 15.61
N LYS A 29 27.43 2.08 15.74
CA LYS A 29 27.40 0.81 15.00
C LYS A 29 26.21 -0.06 15.41
N LYS A 30 25.88 -0.11 16.71
CA LYS A 30 24.72 -0.84 17.21
C LYS A 30 23.41 -0.21 16.74
N SER A 31 23.27 1.11 16.87
CA SER A 31 22.09 1.85 16.41
C SER A 31 21.79 1.62 14.92
N LYS A 32 22.83 1.57 14.07
CA LYS A 32 22.65 1.30 12.64
C LYS A 32 22.23 -0.15 12.34
N SER A 33 22.69 -1.10 13.16
CA SER A 33 22.26 -2.49 13.07
C SER A 33 20.78 -2.63 13.48
N ASP A 34 20.40 -1.97 14.57
CA ASP A 34 19.03 -1.98 15.08
C ASP A 34 18.07 -1.30 14.09
N GLU A 35 18.50 -0.23 13.43
CA GLU A 35 17.73 0.45 12.37
C GLU A 35 17.45 -0.49 11.19
N LEU A 36 18.46 -1.21 10.71
CA LEU A 36 18.29 -2.20 9.66
C LEU A 36 17.33 -3.32 10.08
N GLU A 37 17.50 -3.86 11.30
CA GLU A 37 16.65 -4.93 11.80
C GLU A 37 15.18 -4.50 11.86
N ASN A 38 14.92 -3.31 12.41
CA ASN A 38 13.58 -2.72 12.47
C ASN A 38 13.01 -2.48 11.07
N ALA A 39 13.81 -1.98 10.14
CA ALA A 39 13.41 -1.81 8.74
C ALA A 39 13.02 -3.15 8.10
N VAL A 40 13.81 -4.21 8.28
CA VAL A 40 13.50 -5.54 7.73
C VAL A 40 12.22 -6.10 8.34
N ARG A 41 11.98 -5.90 9.64
CA ARG A 41 10.72 -6.30 10.29
C ARG A 41 9.51 -5.60 9.68
N ILE A 42 9.60 -4.30 9.40
CA ILE A 42 8.54 -3.54 8.72
C ILE A 42 8.28 -4.14 7.33
N ILE A 43 9.33 -4.37 6.54
CA ILE A 43 9.21 -4.98 5.20
C ILE A 43 8.58 -6.38 5.26
N ILE A 44 8.96 -7.21 6.24
CA ILE A 44 8.37 -8.54 6.46
C ILE A 44 6.87 -8.45 6.71
N LEU A 45 6.43 -7.50 7.55
CA LEU A 45 5.01 -7.29 7.84
C LEU A 45 4.26 -6.79 6.60
N GLU A 46 4.83 -5.85 5.85
CA GLU A 46 4.26 -5.36 4.59
C GLU A 46 4.11 -6.47 3.55
N ILE A 47 5.10 -7.36 3.41
CA ILE A 47 5.03 -8.54 2.54
C ILE A 47 3.91 -9.48 2.99
N LYS A 48 3.87 -9.85 4.28
CA LYS A 48 2.83 -10.76 4.80
C LYS A 48 1.43 -10.19 4.57
N GLU A 49 1.25 -8.90 4.83
CA GLU A 49 -0.04 -8.25 4.68
C GLU A 49 -0.47 -8.13 3.21
N SER A 50 0.44 -7.71 2.33
CA SER A 50 0.16 -7.65 0.89
C SER A 50 -0.15 -9.02 0.31
N GLU A 51 0.60 -10.07 0.68
CA GLU A 51 0.30 -11.43 0.23
C GLU A 51 -1.01 -11.98 0.78
N ARG A 52 -1.39 -11.65 2.02
CA ARG A 52 -2.70 -11.99 2.59
C ARG A 52 -3.82 -11.40 1.73
N ILE A 53 -3.70 -10.13 1.35
CA ILE A 53 -4.67 -9.46 0.48
C ILE A 53 -4.69 -10.10 -0.90
N ILE A 54 -3.51 -10.36 -1.50
CA ILE A 54 -3.40 -11.03 -2.80
C ILE A 54 -4.07 -12.42 -2.78
N LYS A 55 -3.92 -13.19 -1.70
CA LYS A 55 -4.61 -14.48 -1.54
C LYS A 55 -6.13 -14.31 -1.52
N ASN A 56 -6.64 -13.38 -0.72
CA ASN A 56 -8.07 -13.07 -0.68
C ASN A 56 -8.61 -12.64 -2.06
N LEU A 57 -7.85 -11.83 -2.80
CA LEU A 57 -8.24 -11.40 -4.16
C LEU A 57 -8.25 -12.56 -5.15
N ASN A 58 -7.29 -13.49 -5.03
CA ASN A 58 -7.25 -14.70 -5.86
C ASN A 58 -8.41 -15.65 -5.55
N GLU A 59 -8.85 -15.76 -4.29
CA GLU A 59 -10.03 -16.54 -3.90
C GLU A 59 -11.32 -15.94 -4.48
N ILE A 60 -11.47 -14.61 -4.44
CA ILE A 60 -12.60 -13.90 -5.07
C ILE A 60 -12.60 -14.12 -6.59
N LYS A 61 -11.43 -14.01 -7.22
CA LYS A 61 -11.26 -14.28 -8.66
C LYS A 61 -11.65 -15.72 -9.02
N GLY A 62 -11.14 -16.70 -8.27
CA GLY A 62 -11.37 -18.13 -8.51
C GLY A 62 -12.82 -18.56 -8.31
N SER A 63 -13.57 -17.86 -7.45
CA SER A 63 -15.00 -18.10 -7.24
C SER A 63 -15.90 -17.48 -8.33
N GLY A 64 -15.33 -16.75 -9.30
CA GLY A 64 -16.08 -16.07 -10.36
C GLY A 64 -16.89 -14.87 -9.87
N ASN A 65 -16.74 -14.50 -8.60
CA ASN A 65 -17.48 -13.42 -7.97
C ASN A 65 -17.02 -12.05 -8.48
N ILE A 66 -17.91 -11.06 -8.34
CA ILE A 66 -17.57 -9.66 -8.55
C ILE A 66 -16.74 -9.22 -7.33
N TYR A 67 -15.68 -8.46 -7.59
CA TYR A 67 -14.91 -7.87 -6.49
C TYR A 67 -15.82 -6.96 -5.66
N PRO A 68 -15.81 -7.09 -4.32
CA PRO A 68 -16.65 -6.25 -3.46
C PRO A 68 -16.26 -4.77 -3.60
N ASP A 69 -17.22 -3.86 -3.43
CA ASP A 69 -16.98 -2.42 -3.53
C ASP A 69 -16.00 -1.93 -2.43
N ASP A 70 -15.98 -2.62 -1.28
CA ASP A 70 -15.04 -2.44 -0.17
C ASP A 70 -13.83 -3.39 -0.25
N LEU A 71 -13.20 -3.47 -1.43
CA LEU A 71 -11.92 -4.16 -1.58
C LEU A 71 -10.92 -3.66 -0.52
N LEU A 72 -10.36 -4.60 0.26
CA LEU A 72 -9.26 -4.35 1.18
C LEU A 72 -8.13 -3.66 0.41
N LYS A 73 -7.83 -2.41 0.79
CA LYS A 73 -6.67 -1.70 0.26
C LYS A 73 -5.42 -2.48 0.64
N VAL A 74 -4.53 -2.70 -0.32
CA VAL A 74 -3.16 -3.12 -0.01
C VAL A 74 -2.60 -2.02 0.87
N THR A 75 -2.33 -2.32 2.13
CA THR A 75 -1.77 -1.38 3.12
C THR A 75 -0.66 -0.55 2.48
N PRO A 76 -0.57 0.78 2.73
CA PRO A 76 0.37 1.63 2.01
C PRO A 76 1.79 1.07 2.15
N LEU A 77 2.33 0.57 1.04
CA LEU A 77 3.66 -0.08 0.93
C LEU A 77 4.79 0.97 0.94
N LYS A 78 4.74 1.87 1.93
CA LYS A 78 5.65 3.01 2.06
C LYS A 78 6.96 2.60 2.74
N GLY A 79 6.98 1.47 3.46
CA GLY A 79 8.18 0.94 4.10
C GLY A 79 9.28 0.66 3.09
N TRP A 80 8.96 0.01 1.97
CA TRP A 80 9.98 -0.27 0.94
C TRP A 80 10.61 1.00 0.37
N VAL A 81 9.81 2.01 0.02
CA VAL A 81 10.34 3.29 -0.50
C VAL A 81 11.26 3.95 0.52
N LYS A 82 10.87 3.94 1.80
CA LYS A 82 11.64 4.56 2.88
C LYS A 82 12.94 3.82 3.19
N TYR A 83 12.91 2.49 3.20
CA TYR A 83 13.99 1.66 3.75
C TYR A 83 14.81 0.90 2.71
N SER A 84 14.44 0.91 1.43
CA SER A 84 15.12 0.21 0.33
C SER A 84 16.64 0.41 0.33
N HIS A 85 17.11 1.64 0.57
CA HIS A 85 18.54 1.97 0.63
C HIS A 85 19.34 1.17 1.68
N LEU A 86 18.70 0.71 2.76
CA LEU A 86 19.34 -0.12 3.80
C LEU A 86 19.60 -1.56 3.32
N PHE A 87 18.89 -2.01 2.29
CA PHE A 87 18.99 -3.37 1.76
C PHE A 87 20.07 -3.52 0.68
N ILE A 88 20.54 -2.43 0.07
CA ILE A 88 21.54 -2.42 -1.01
C ILE A 88 22.82 -3.18 -0.60
N GLN A 89 23.22 -3.09 0.67
CA GLN A 89 24.43 -3.76 1.18
C GLN A 89 24.17 -5.19 1.68
N LYS A 90 22.92 -5.62 1.77
CA LYS A 90 22.52 -6.89 2.39
C LYS A 90 21.97 -7.88 1.38
N LEU A 91 21.36 -7.40 0.31
CA LEU A 91 20.85 -8.18 -0.79
C LEU A 91 21.82 -8.12 -1.96
N ASN A 92 21.85 -9.19 -2.77
CA ASN A 92 22.47 -9.09 -4.08
C ASN A 92 21.53 -8.34 -5.05
N ASN A 93 22.00 -8.03 -6.25
CA ASN A 93 21.22 -7.27 -7.22
C ASN A 93 19.91 -7.97 -7.59
N ASP A 94 19.95 -9.28 -7.85
CA ASP A 94 18.76 -10.06 -8.25
C ASP A 94 17.69 -10.10 -7.13
N GLU A 95 18.11 -10.30 -5.88
CA GLU A 95 17.23 -10.30 -4.70
C GLU A 95 16.63 -8.91 -4.45
N TYR A 96 17.43 -7.86 -4.66
CA TYR A 96 16.98 -6.48 -4.52
C TYR A 96 15.96 -6.14 -5.60
N ASP A 97 16.24 -6.48 -6.86
CA ASP A 97 15.35 -6.26 -7.98
C ASP A 97 14.05 -7.06 -7.83
N GLN A 98 14.12 -8.29 -7.31
CA GLN A 98 12.95 -9.09 -7.00
C GLN A 98 12.02 -8.42 -5.98
N LEU A 99 12.55 -7.87 -4.88
CA LEU A 99 11.73 -7.10 -3.93
C LEU A 99 11.19 -5.82 -4.56
N ASN A 100 12.03 -5.11 -5.30
CA ASN A 100 11.65 -3.87 -5.93
C ASN A 100 10.49 -4.06 -6.91
N ASP A 101 10.56 -5.10 -7.74
CA ASP A 101 9.51 -5.45 -8.68
C ASP A 101 8.25 -5.95 -7.98
N TYR A 102 8.38 -6.70 -6.89
CA TYR A 102 7.25 -7.08 -6.05
C TYR A 102 6.50 -5.85 -5.54
N PHE A 103 7.19 -4.92 -4.86
CA PHE A 103 6.57 -3.73 -4.30
C PHE A 103 5.97 -2.81 -5.37
N LYS A 104 6.64 -2.65 -6.52
CA LYS A 104 6.10 -1.91 -7.67
C LYS A 104 4.80 -2.52 -8.20
N LYS A 105 4.76 -3.85 -8.37
CA LYS A 105 3.55 -4.54 -8.84
C LYS A 105 2.40 -4.40 -7.85
N CYS A 106 2.69 -4.50 -6.54
CA CYS A 106 1.70 -4.27 -5.51
C CYS A 106 1.18 -2.82 -5.49
N GLU A 107 2.04 -1.83 -5.72
CA GLU A 107 1.63 -0.41 -5.85
C GLU A 107 0.71 -0.21 -7.07
N VAL A 108 1.03 -0.86 -8.21
CA VAL A 108 0.17 -0.83 -9.40
C VAL A 108 -1.18 -1.49 -9.12
N LEU A 109 -1.19 -2.63 -8.43
CA LEU A 109 -2.42 -3.30 -8.02
C LEU A 109 -3.28 -2.40 -7.11
N GLU A 110 -2.67 -1.73 -6.13
CA GLU A 110 -3.35 -0.79 -5.23
C GLU A 110 -4.03 0.35 -6.00
N LYS A 111 -3.37 0.90 -7.03
CA LYS A 111 -3.96 1.93 -7.90
C LYS A 111 -5.20 1.44 -8.63
N TYR A 112 -5.26 0.16 -9.03
CA TYR A 112 -6.44 -0.41 -9.67
C TYR A 112 -7.57 -0.70 -8.67
N ILE A 113 -7.22 -1.13 -7.45
CA ILE A 113 -8.18 -1.27 -6.34
C ILE A 113 -8.81 0.10 -6.02
N GLU A 114 -7.99 1.14 -5.89
CA GLU A 114 -8.47 2.50 -5.63
C GLU A 114 -9.36 3.02 -6.76
N LYS A 115 -8.97 2.80 -8.02
CA LYS A 115 -9.82 3.15 -9.17
C LYS A 115 -11.16 2.42 -9.16
N ASN A 116 -11.19 1.15 -8.75
CA ASN A 116 -12.44 0.40 -8.62
C ASN A 116 -13.34 1.01 -7.55
N HIS A 117 -12.78 1.33 -6.38
CA HIS A 117 -13.52 1.95 -5.28
C HIS A 117 -14.04 3.35 -5.65
N ASN A 118 -13.19 4.20 -6.25
CA ASN A 118 -13.57 5.54 -6.68
C ASN A 118 -14.64 5.49 -7.78
N PHE A 119 -14.59 4.51 -8.69
CA PHE A 119 -15.61 4.35 -9.72
C PHE A 119 -17.00 4.15 -9.12
N PHE A 120 -17.13 3.34 -8.06
CA PHE A 120 -18.40 3.11 -7.39
C PHE A 120 -18.98 4.42 -6.82
N TRP A 121 -18.17 5.18 -6.08
CA TRP A 121 -18.60 6.43 -5.46
C TRP A 121 -18.90 7.53 -6.49
N ILE A 122 -18.01 7.73 -7.45
CA ILE A 122 -18.19 8.73 -8.52
C ILE A 122 -19.44 8.41 -9.33
N THR A 123 -19.64 7.14 -9.71
CA THR A 123 -20.83 6.74 -10.48
C THR A 123 -22.10 6.95 -9.66
N THR A 124 -22.09 6.65 -8.37
CA THR A 124 -23.25 6.84 -7.49
C THR A 124 -23.58 8.31 -7.33
N GLU A 125 -22.58 9.16 -7.08
CA GLU A 125 -22.74 10.60 -6.91
C GLU A 125 -23.21 11.27 -8.20
N GLU A 126 -22.58 10.96 -9.34
CA GLU A 126 -22.97 11.53 -10.63
C GLU A 126 -24.37 11.06 -11.05
N ARG A 127 -24.74 9.80 -10.77
CA ARG A 127 -26.12 9.32 -10.98
C ARG A 127 -27.13 10.09 -10.15
N ALA A 128 -26.82 10.39 -8.88
CA ALA A 128 -27.69 11.19 -8.03
C ALA A 128 -27.83 12.62 -8.57
N LYS A 129 -26.73 13.30 -8.91
CA LYS A 129 -26.74 14.64 -9.50
C LYS A 129 -27.55 14.70 -10.79
N GLN A 130 -27.37 13.75 -11.70
CA GLN A 130 -28.11 13.72 -12.96
C GLN A 130 -29.61 13.49 -12.73
N LYS A 131 -29.97 12.64 -11.77
CA LYS A 131 -31.38 12.43 -11.39
C LYS A 131 -32.00 13.72 -10.82
N GLU A 132 -31.27 14.47 -10.00
CA GLU A 132 -31.71 15.77 -9.48
C GLU A 132 -31.88 16.81 -10.60
N MET A 133 -30.92 16.89 -11.53
CA MET A 133 -31.02 17.80 -12.68
C MET A 133 -32.21 17.46 -13.59
N LEU A 134 -32.45 16.18 -13.84
CA LEU A 134 -33.63 15.72 -14.59
C LEU A 134 -34.92 16.07 -13.86
N GLY A 135 -34.97 15.86 -12.54
CA GLY A 135 -36.10 16.26 -11.71
C GLY A 135 -36.36 17.77 -11.76
N ALA A 136 -35.32 18.59 -11.58
CA ALA A 136 -35.44 20.04 -11.66
C ALA A 136 -35.92 20.53 -13.03
N LYS A 137 -35.39 19.94 -14.11
CA LYS A 137 -35.81 20.23 -15.48
C LYS A 137 -37.28 19.86 -15.71
N LEU A 138 -37.69 18.66 -15.28
CA LEU A 138 -39.07 18.21 -15.41
C LEU A 138 -40.03 19.08 -14.59
N ALA A 139 -39.63 19.51 -13.39
CA ALA A 139 -40.43 20.38 -12.53
C ALA A 139 -40.62 21.77 -13.15
N HIS A 140 -39.62 22.25 -13.89
CA HIS A 140 -39.71 23.50 -14.66
C HIS A 140 -40.59 23.35 -15.90
N GLU A 141 -40.44 22.26 -16.66
CA GLU A 141 -41.17 22.01 -17.91
C GLU A 141 -42.64 21.64 -17.68
N LYS A 142 -42.94 20.96 -16.57
CA LYS A 142 -44.29 20.48 -16.24
C LYS A 142 -44.66 20.77 -14.77
N PRO A 143 -44.88 22.04 -14.40
CA PRO A 143 -45.08 22.45 -13.00
C PRO A 143 -46.40 21.95 -12.39
N THR A 144 -47.34 21.50 -13.20
CA THR A 144 -48.67 21.04 -12.76
C THR A 144 -48.78 19.51 -12.62
N LEU A 145 -47.68 18.78 -12.77
CA LEU A 145 -47.70 17.33 -12.57
C LEU A 145 -48.01 16.98 -11.11
N SER A 146 -48.74 15.89 -10.91
CA SER A 146 -48.91 15.33 -9.57
C SER A 146 -47.56 14.79 -9.05
N PRO A 147 -47.31 14.78 -7.73
CA PRO A 147 -46.08 14.24 -7.17
C PRO A 147 -45.80 12.78 -7.60
N GLU A 148 -46.84 11.96 -7.68
CA GLU A 148 -46.77 10.57 -8.14
C GLU A 148 -46.35 10.45 -9.61
N ASP A 149 -46.99 11.21 -10.51
CA ASP A 149 -46.64 11.19 -11.94
C ASP A 149 -45.22 11.74 -12.17
N PHE A 150 -44.82 12.73 -11.37
CA PHE A 150 -43.49 13.33 -11.45
C PHE A 150 -42.42 12.30 -11.10
N LYS A 151 -42.63 11.53 -10.04
CA LYS A 151 -41.70 10.47 -9.64
C LYS A 151 -41.58 9.39 -10.70
N ILE A 152 -42.70 8.94 -11.27
CA ILE A 152 -42.74 7.91 -12.33
C ILE A 152 -41.96 8.40 -13.55
N GLU A 153 -42.17 9.64 -13.98
CA GLU A 153 -41.54 10.18 -15.18
C GLU A 153 -40.04 10.48 -14.98
N VAL A 154 -39.62 10.96 -13.80
CA VAL A 154 -38.18 11.07 -13.45
C VAL A 154 -37.52 9.70 -13.43
N GLU A 155 -38.17 8.67 -12.87
CA GLU A 155 -37.63 7.30 -12.86
C GLU A 155 -37.56 6.70 -14.26
N ALA A 156 -38.55 6.93 -15.12
CA ALA A 156 -38.54 6.48 -16.52
C ALA A 156 -37.39 7.16 -17.32
N LEU A 157 -37.25 8.48 -17.21
CA LEU A 157 -36.18 9.23 -17.87
C LEU A 157 -34.79 8.83 -17.37
N SER A 158 -34.64 8.68 -16.06
CA SER A 158 -33.41 8.19 -15.44
C SER A 158 -33.09 6.78 -15.93
N GLY A 159 -34.10 5.90 -16.00
CA GLY A 159 -33.96 4.54 -16.51
C GLY A 159 -33.48 4.49 -17.95
N LEU A 160 -34.01 5.33 -18.84
CA LEU A 160 -33.57 5.44 -20.23
C LEU A 160 -32.13 5.96 -20.34
N TYR A 161 -31.77 6.98 -19.55
CA TYR A 161 -30.43 7.54 -19.54
C TYR A 161 -29.38 6.51 -19.06
N PHE A 162 -29.64 5.83 -17.93
CA PHE A 162 -28.69 4.88 -17.35
C PHE A 162 -28.67 3.51 -18.05
N SER A 163 -29.75 3.10 -18.73
CA SER A 163 -29.77 1.88 -19.55
C SER A 163 -29.01 2.05 -20.87
N ASN A 164 -28.99 3.27 -21.44
CA ASN A 164 -28.23 3.59 -22.65
C ASN A 164 -26.76 3.97 -22.41
N THR A 165 -26.35 4.28 -21.18
CA THR A 165 -24.93 4.32 -20.80
C THR A 165 -24.33 2.90 -20.74
N SER A 166 -24.40 2.20 -21.86
CA SER A 166 -23.54 1.07 -22.12
C SER A 166 -22.11 1.59 -22.35
N ALA A 167 -21.14 0.90 -21.73
CA ALA A 167 -19.71 0.95 -22.08
C ALA A 167 -18.80 2.07 -21.53
N TYR A 168 -18.83 2.35 -20.22
CA TYR A 168 -17.55 2.42 -19.49
C TYR A 168 -17.54 1.31 -18.44
N THR A 169 -17.13 0.14 -18.88
CA THR A 169 -17.34 -1.10 -18.16
C THR A 169 -16.31 -1.26 -17.04
N PRO A 170 -16.73 -1.55 -15.79
CA PRO A 170 -15.85 -2.10 -14.74
C PRO A 170 -15.04 -3.31 -15.21
N ALA A 171 -15.45 -3.97 -16.30
CA ALA A 171 -14.71 -5.05 -16.94
C ALA A 171 -13.28 -4.65 -17.33
N GLY A 172 -13.02 -3.39 -17.73
CA GLY A 172 -11.66 -2.93 -18.03
C GLY A 172 -10.79 -2.88 -16.77
N ILE A 173 -11.31 -2.31 -15.68
CA ILE A 173 -10.63 -2.27 -14.38
C ILE A 173 -10.44 -3.67 -13.83
N LYS A 174 -11.47 -4.53 -13.88
CA LYS A 174 -11.42 -5.95 -13.50
C LYS A 174 -10.34 -6.70 -14.28
N THR A 175 -10.33 -6.56 -15.61
CA THR A 175 -9.32 -7.22 -16.47
C THR A 175 -7.91 -6.75 -16.11
N GLN A 176 -7.72 -5.47 -15.82
CA GLN A 176 -6.42 -4.95 -15.39
C GLN A 176 -6.04 -5.46 -14.00
N LEU A 177 -7.00 -5.51 -13.07
CA LEU A 177 -6.80 -6.06 -11.73
C LEU A 177 -6.38 -7.53 -11.82
N ASP A 178 -7.10 -8.34 -12.59
CA ASP A 178 -6.82 -9.76 -12.81
C ASP A 178 -5.42 -9.98 -13.38
N ARG A 179 -5.03 -9.20 -14.40
CA ARG A 179 -3.70 -9.28 -15.03
C ARG A 179 -2.58 -8.90 -14.07
N ASN A 180 -2.76 -7.83 -13.29
CA ASN A 180 -1.74 -7.40 -12.33
C ASN A 180 -1.63 -8.39 -11.18
N LEU A 181 -2.76 -8.94 -10.71
CA LEU A 181 -2.79 -9.96 -9.67
C LEU A 181 -2.01 -11.22 -10.07
N ASP A 182 -2.21 -11.71 -11.29
CA ASP A 182 -1.49 -12.89 -11.81
C ASP A 182 0.01 -12.65 -11.97
N SER A 183 0.42 -11.40 -12.17
CA SER A 183 1.82 -11.04 -12.38
C SER A 183 2.66 -10.99 -11.08
N ILE A 184 2.00 -11.01 -9.92
CA ILE A 184 2.66 -10.90 -8.62
C ILE A 184 3.05 -12.29 -8.12
N SER A 185 4.35 -12.52 -8.02
CA SER A 185 4.91 -13.71 -7.38
C SER A 185 5.05 -13.47 -5.88
N MET A 186 4.59 -14.41 -5.06
CA MET A 186 4.76 -14.35 -3.60
C MET A 186 6.25 -14.36 -3.24
N ILE A 187 6.69 -13.41 -2.41
CA ILE A 187 8.05 -13.37 -1.89
C ILE A 187 8.24 -14.46 -0.83
N THR A 188 7.22 -14.80 -0.05
CA THR A 188 7.32 -15.80 1.04
C THR A 188 7.76 -17.20 0.58
N THR A 189 7.60 -17.52 -0.70
CA THR A 189 8.02 -18.79 -1.31
C THR A 189 9.44 -18.75 -1.90
N THR A 190 10.12 -17.61 -1.83
CA THR A 190 11.41 -17.36 -2.50
C THR A 190 12.59 -17.43 -1.52
N PRO A 191 13.83 -17.63 -2.01
CA PRO A 191 15.03 -17.56 -1.16
C PRO A 191 15.22 -16.21 -0.46
N VAL A 192 14.76 -15.12 -1.07
CA VAL A 192 14.80 -13.76 -0.49
C VAL A 192 14.11 -13.72 0.86
N TRP A 193 12.96 -14.38 0.99
CA TRP A 193 12.22 -14.44 2.25
C TRP A 193 13.04 -15.02 3.40
N ASN A 194 13.75 -16.13 3.14
CA ASN A 194 14.59 -16.76 4.15
C ASN A 194 15.75 -15.83 4.56
N LYS A 195 16.27 -15.05 3.62
CA LYS A 195 17.33 -14.06 3.90
C LYS A 195 16.80 -12.89 4.73
N LEU A 196 15.63 -12.36 4.41
CA LEU A 196 14.97 -11.33 5.21
C LEU A 196 14.72 -11.80 6.65
N LYS A 197 14.19 -13.02 6.84
CA LYS A 197 13.99 -13.59 8.18
C LYS A 197 15.29 -13.67 8.99
N LYS A 198 16.39 -14.09 8.35
CA LYS A 198 17.72 -14.14 8.99
C LYS A 198 18.21 -12.76 9.41
N ILE A 199 18.04 -11.75 8.57
CA ILE A 199 18.48 -10.37 8.88
C ILE A 199 17.65 -9.80 10.04
N ALA A 200 16.35 -10.05 10.06
CA ALA A 200 15.44 -9.57 11.10
C ALA A 200 15.51 -10.34 12.43
N GLN A 201 16.33 -11.41 12.50
CA GLN A 201 16.27 -12.41 13.58
C GLN A 201 14.84 -12.88 13.87
N TYR A 202 14.05 -12.95 12.80
CA TYR A 202 12.61 -13.17 12.89
C TYR A 202 12.34 -14.67 12.94
N ASN A 203 12.04 -15.15 14.13
CA ASN A 203 11.44 -16.47 14.32
C ASN A 203 9.93 -16.32 14.16
N ASP A 204 9.32 -17.10 13.27
CA ASP A 204 7.86 -17.14 13.17
C ASP A 204 7.32 -17.53 14.55
N LEU A 205 6.61 -16.61 15.22
CA LEU A 205 5.99 -16.84 16.54
C LEU A 205 4.82 -17.84 16.49
N LEU A 206 4.59 -18.45 15.33
CA LEU A 206 3.56 -19.44 15.05
C LEU A 206 4.18 -20.54 14.19
N GLY A 207 5.02 -21.35 14.83
CA GLY A 207 5.25 -22.74 14.43
C GLY A 207 4.26 -23.62 15.17
#